data_AF-A0AAE9YTX2-F1
#
_entry.id   AF-A0AAE9YTX2-F1
#
_cell.length_a   1.000
_cell.length_b   1.000
_cell.length_c   1.000
_cell.angle_alpha   90.00
_cell.angle_beta   90.00
_cell.angle_gamma   90.00
#
_symmetry.space_group_name_H-M   'P 1'
#
loop_
_entity.id
_entity.type
_entity.pdbx_description
1 polymer ?
#
loop_
_entity_poly.entity_id
_entity_poly.type
_entity_poly.pdbx_seq_one_letter_code
_entity_poly.pdbx_strand_id
1 'polypeptide(L)'
;MNKTPPWFDEEIRPLLQRHHSGDHHENGYFVYHLDALKAHLQRLQQQDVVKLWFAVKANPLSRVIRSFSEAGFNFDVASSGELAQVLSQEVDPAQVLNTGPAKSKKQLVAFLAQGVNTFVIESLNQLSWLNEAASEQGVCPQVLLRVQLQWPEGEKNPLGGNELTPFGLSVNEWCAVKVADYPALDICGLHIFQWGNMLSNERMFALWSQMVAPLLALAQEIGMSLKILDLGGGLGIDYLQQGQALCWQQALSDLARIKQAAGVEELWLELGRYAVAEYGYYLAPVVDRKSNFDHEQLVLAGGINHLLRPAITTQPFPVSLLRPSEQEAQLFDIHGPLCTSLDKLGRLPLPGDVNVADQLVFGYCGAYGFTESMPFFLCHQIAAEYVYEQGALHQVRAAEPATWYMR
;
A
#
# COMPACT_ATOMS: atom_id res chain seq x y z
N MET A 1 -23.49 -1.27 25.69
CA MET A 1 -23.57 -1.83 24.32
C MET A 1 -22.36 -1.40 23.54
N ASN A 2 -21.37 -2.29 23.37
CA ASN A 2 -20.31 -2.03 22.39
C ASN A 2 -20.94 -2.12 21.01
N LYS A 3 -21.16 -0.96 20.39
CA LYS A 3 -21.62 -0.87 19.01
C LYS A 3 -20.56 -1.53 18.13
N THR A 4 -21.01 -2.23 17.10
CA THR A 4 -20.15 -2.64 16.00
C THR A 4 -19.28 -1.46 15.57
N PRO A 5 -17.96 -1.65 15.49
CA PRO A 5 -17.10 -0.57 15.04
C PRO A 5 -17.38 -0.24 13.57
N PRO A 6 -17.30 1.03 13.16
CA PRO A 6 -17.74 1.48 11.82
C PRO A 6 -16.98 0.84 10.65
N TRP A 7 -15.80 0.28 10.90
CA TRP A 7 -14.97 -0.40 9.90
C TRP A 7 -15.26 -1.90 9.74
N PHE A 8 -16.04 -2.50 10.65
CA PHE A 8 -16.33 -3.93 10.56
C PHE A 8 -17.66 -4.15 9.86
N ASP A 9 -17.61 -4.80 8.70
CA ASP A 9 -18.80 -5.21 7.98
C ASP A 9 -19.55 -6.29 8.77
N GLU A 10 -20.83 -6.05 9.07
CA GLU A 10 -21.65 -7.03 9.79
C GLU A 10 -22.09 -8.19 8.90
N GLU A 11 -22.09 -8.03 7.58
CA GLU A 11 -22.52 -9.09 6.66
C GLU A 11 -21.55 -10.27 6.69
N ILE A 12 -20.25 -10.00 6.88
CA ILE A 12 -19.23 -11.06 6.93
C ILE A 12 -19.13 -11.73 8.30
N ARG A 13 -19.56 -11.07 9.39
CA ARG A 13 -19.39 -11.56 10.77
C ARG A 13 -19.93 -12.98 10.99
N PRO A 14 -21.16 -13.36 10.54
CA PRO A 14 -21.67 -14.72 10.76
C PRO A 14 -20.87 -15.81 10.06
N LEU A 15 -20.15 -15.49 8.97
CA LEU A 15 -19.27 -16.44 8.30
C LEU A 15 -17.95 -16.58 9.05
N LEU A 16 -17.36 -15.47 9.50
CA LEU A 16 -16.16 -15.49 10.32
C LEU A 16 -16.39 -16.26 11.63
N GLN A 17 -17.56 -16.11 12.27
CA GLN A 17 -17.91 -16.83 13.50
C GLN A 17 -18.07 -18.34 13.30
N ARG A 18 -18.48 -18.78 12.10
CA ARG A 18 -18.66 -20.19 11.76
C ARG A 18 -17.43 -20.80 11.10
N HIS A 19 -16.43 -19.97 10.78
CA HIS A 19 -15.22 -20.43 10.13
C HIS A 19 -14.42 -21.32 11.08
N HIS A 20 -14.18 -22.54 10.63
CA HIS A 20 -13.33 -23.50 11.30
C HIS A 20 -12.47 -24.16 10.23
N SER A 21 -11.16 -23.94 10.30
CA SER A 21 -10.24 -24.58 9.37
C SER A 21 -10.05 -26.06 9.73
N GLY A 22 -10.09 -26.93 8.73
CA GLY A 22 -9.63 -28.31 8.87
C GLY A 22 -8.10 -28.43 8.92
N ASP A 23 -7.40 -27.33 8.61
CA ASP A 23 -5.94 -27.26 8.68
C ASP A 23 -5.49 -26.88 10.10
N HIS A 24 -4.88 -27.84 10.80
CA HIS A 24 -4.29 -27.66 12.12
C HIS A 24 -3.12 -26.66 12.17
N HIS A 25 -2.59 -26.22 11.03
CA HIS A 25 -1.59 -25.16 10.97
C HIS A 25 -2.23 -23.76 10.93
N GLU A 26 -3.54 -23.62 10.71
CA GLU A 26 -4.18 -22.31 10.65
C GLU A 26 -4.45 -21.74 12.05
N ASN A 27 -3.48 -20.96 12.54
CA ASN A 27 -3.53 -20.28 13.84
C ASN A 27 -3.94 -18.80 13.74
N GLY A 28 -4.27 -18.34 12.54
CA GLY A 28 -4.68 -16.98 12.24
C GLY A 28 -4.73 -16.81 10.72
N TYR A 29 -5.64 -15.96 10.25
CA TYR A 29 -5.90 -15.85 8.81
C TYR A 29 -6.36 -14.46 8.41
N PHE A 30 -6.09 -14.12 7.17
CA PHE A 30 -6.56 -12.89 6.54
C PHE A 30 -7.83 -13.14 5.73
N VAL A 31 -8.70 -12.15 5.68
CA VAL A 31 -9.89 -12.16 4.82
C VAL A 31 -10.01 -10.83 4.09
N TYR A 32 -10.11 -10.88 2.77
CA TYR A 32 -10.29 -9.69 1.93
C TYR A 32 -11.72 -9.65 1.36
N HIS A 33 -12.45 -8.57 1.64
CA HIS A 33 -13.84 -8.42 1.22
C HIS A 33 -13.93 -7.85 -0.20
N LEU A 34 -13.99 -8.74 -1.21
CA LEU A 34 -13.85 -8.33 -2.61
C LEU A 34 -15.07 -7.57 -3.14
N ASP A 35 -16.29 -7.88 -2.70
CA ASP A 35 -17.49 -7.15 -3.17
C ASP A 35 -17.43 -5.67 -2.76
N ALA A 36 -17.17 -5.40 -1.49
CA ALA A 36 -16.98 -4.05 -0.95
C ALA A 36 -15.77 -3.34 -1.59
N LEU A 37 -14.66 -4.05 -1.80
CA LEU A 37 -13.51 -3.51 -2.52
C LEU A 37 -13.90 -3.09 -3.94
N LYS A 38 -14.52 -3.97 -4.73
CA LYS A 38 -14.96 -3.69 -6.11
C LYS A 38 -15.88 -2.47 -6.18
N ALA A 39 -16.85 -2.38 -5.28
CA ALA A 39 -17.74 -1.21 -5.19
C ALA A 39 -16.98 0.08 -4.85
N HIS A 40 -15.96 0.01 -4.00
CA HIS A 40 -15.10 1.15 -3.69
C HIS A 40 -14.24 1.57 -4.89
N LEU A 41 -13.59 0.62 -5.56
CA LEU A 41 -12.74 0.89 -6.71
C LEU A 41 -13.54 1.51 -7.87
N GLN A 42 -14.76 1.05 -8.09
CA GLN A 42 -15.69 1.66 -9.05
C GLN A 42 -15.99 3.13 -8.70
N ARG A 43 -16.22 3.45 -7.42
CA ARG A 43 -16.42 4.85 -6.97
C ARG A 43 -15.17 5.71 -7.19
N LEU A 44 -13.98 5.16 -6.96
CA LEU A 44 -12.72 5.89 -7.22
C LEU A 44 -12.56 6.21 -8.71
N GLN A 45 -12.99 5.31 -9.59
CA GLN A 45 -12.89 5.45 -11.05
C GLN A 45 -14.01 6.27 -11.70
N GLN A 46 -15.06 6.66 -10.95
CA GLN A 46 -16.16 7.51 -11.44
C GLN A 46 -15.75 9.00 -11.54
N GLN A 47 -14.68 9.28 -12.29
CA GLN A 47 -14.09 10.60 -12.49
C GLN A 47 -13.12 10.58 -13.68
N ASP A 48 -12.77 11.75 -14.23
CA ASP A 48 -11.86 11.95 -15.37
C ASP A 48 -10.68 12.91 -15.07
N VAL A 49 -10.51 13.26 -13.80
CA VAL A 49 -9.51 14.23 -13.32
C VAL A 49 -8.12 13.62 -13.28
N VAL A 50 -8.00 12.42 -12.68
CA VAL A 50 -6.74 11.76 -12.35
C VAL A 50 -6.71 10.33 -12.87
N LYS A 51 -5.57 9.87 -13.39
CA LYS A 51 -5.37 8.46 -13.71
C LYS A 51 -4.89 7.72 -12.47
N LEU A 52 -5.55 6.63 -12.13
CA LEU A 52 -5.26 5.87 -10.92
C LEU A 52 -4.38 4.65 -11.22
N TRP A 53 -3.34 4.52 -10.40
CA TRP A 53 -2.43 3.39 -10.37
C TRP A 53 -2.56 2.68 -9.03
N PHE A 54 -2.62 1.35 -9.02
CA PHE A 54 -2.56 0.57 -7.80
C PHE A 54 -1.11 0.26 -7.45
N ALA A 55 -0.67 0.72 -6.29
CA ALA A 55 0.66 0.41 -5.76
C ALA A 55 0.68 -1.02 -5.21
N VAL A 56 1.17 -1.98 -6.01
CA VAL A 56 1.03 -3.43 -5.78
C VAL A 56 1.63 -3.87 -4.45
N LYS A 57 2.69 -3.21 -3.98
CA LYS A 57 3.30 -3.40 -2.65
C LYS A 57 2.31 -3.39 -1.49
N ALA A 58 1.18 -2.69 -1.63
CA ALA A 58 0.14 -2.66 -0.62
C ALA A 58 -0.50 -4.04 -0.43
N ASN A 59 -0.83 -4.73 -1.53
CA ASN A 59 -1.39 -6.08 -1.53
C ASN A 59 -1.26 -6.75 -2.92
N PRO A 60 -0.29 -7.66 -3.11
CA PRO A 60 -0.04 -8.34 -4.38
C PRO A 60 -0.88 -9.61 -4.56
N LEU A 61 -1.87 -9.88 -3.70
CA LEU A 61 -2.70 -11.08 -3.82
C LEU A 61 -3.46 -11.10 -5.16
N SER A 62 -3.41 -12.22 -5.88
CA SER A 62 -3.97 -12.36 -7.23
C SER A 62 -5.42 -11.89 -7.35
N ARG A 63 -6.28 -12.24 -6.39
CA ARG A 63 -7.71 -11.85 -6.41
C ARG A 63 -7.93 -10.36 -6.13
N VAL A 64 -7.02 -9.73 -5.39
CA VAL A 64 -7.03 -8.27 -5.18
C VAL A 64 -6.59 -7.58 -6.46
N ILE A 65 -5.46 -7.97 -7.06
CA ILE A 65 -4.99 -7.44 -8.35
C ILE A 65 -6.08 -7.53 -9.42
N ARG A 66 -6.75 -8.69 -9.54
CA ARG A 66 -7.84 -8.87 -10.49
C ARG A 66 -8.99 -7.88 -10.26
N SER A 67 -9.36 -7.63 -9.01
CA SER A 67 -10.40 -6.65 -8.67
C SER A 67 -10.03 -5.22 -9.10
N PHE A 68 -8.74 -4.85 -9.00
CA PHE A 68 -8.22 -3.58 -9.52
C PHE A 68 -8.23 -3.51 -11.04
N SER A 69 -7.82 -4.59 -11.72
CA SER A 69 -7.81 -4.67 -13.18
C SER A 69 -9.23 -4.59 -13.75
N GLU A 70 -10.18 -5.33 -13.18
CA GLU A 70 -11.61 -5.28 -13.55
C GLU A 70 -12.23 -3.89 -13.34
N ALA A 71 -11.70 -3.12 -12.38
CA ALA A 71 -12.12 -1.74 -12.12
C ALA A 71 -11.43 -0.71 -13.03
N GLY A 72 -10.48 -1.11 -13.89
CA GLY A 72 -9.78 -0.24 -14.83
C GLY A 72 -8.57 0.52 -14.24
N PHE A 73 -8.01 0.05 -13.13
CA PHE A 73 -6.76 0.60 -12.60
C PHE A 73 -5.55 0.15 -13.42
N ASN A 74 -4.54 1.00 -13.48
CA ASN A 74 -3.19 0.62 -13.89
C ASN A 74 -2.38 0.15 -12.67
N PHE A 75 -1.16 -0.34 -12.85
CA PHE A 75 -0.38 -0.98 -11.78
C PHE A 75 1.01 -0.39 -11.64
N ASP A 76 1.34 0.07 -10.43
CA ASP A 76 2.70 0.43 -10.02
C ASP A 76 3.39 -0.81 -9.44
N VAL A 77 4.51 -1.21 -10.07
CA VAL A 77 5.38 -2.31 -9.63
C VAL A 77 6.82 -1.83 -9.40
N ALA A 78 7.39 -2.21 -8.26
CA ALA A 78 8.75 -1.87 -7.85
C ALA A 78 9.76 -3.01 -8.07
N SER A 79 9.29 -4.23 -8.35
CA SER A 79 10.16 -5.41 -8.48
C SER A 79 9.73 -6.37 -9.60
N SER A 80 10.66 -7.25 -10.03
CA SER A 80 10.34 -8.30 -11.02
C SER A 80 9.30 -9.30 -10.50
N GLY A 81 9.25 -9.52 -9.18
CA GLY A 81 8.23 -10.38 -8.56
C GLY A 81 6.84 -9.78 -8.65
N GLU A 82 6.71 -8.47 -8.38
CA GLU A 82 5.44 -7.76 -8.54
C GLU A 82 5.01 -7.68 -10.02
N LEU A 83 5.94 -7.44 -10.95
CA LEU A 83 5.62 -7.50 -12.39
C LEU A 83 5.08 -8.87 -12.78
N ALA A 84 5.79 -9.95 -12.44
CA ALA A 84 5.35 -11.30 -12.74
C ALA A 84 3.98 -11.60 -12.14
N GLN A 85 3.74 -11.14 -10.91
CA GLN A 85 2.48 -11.30 -10.21
C GLN A 85 1.33 -10.57 -10.93
N VAL A 86 1.54 -9.32 -11.37
CA VAL A 86 0.55 -8.54 -12.15
C VAL A 86 0.26 -9.18 -13.50
N LEU A 87 1.30 -9.51 -14.28
CA LEU A 87 1.14 -10.09 -15.62
C LEU A 87 0.46 -11.47 -15.58
N SER A 88 0.68 -12.25 -14.50
CA SER A 88 -0.01 -13.54 -14.31
C SER A 88 -1.53 -13.42 -14.16
N GLN A 89 -2.05 -12.20 -13.94
CA GLN A 89 -3.48 -11.90 -13.88
C GLN A 89 -4.00 -11.30 -15.20
N GLU A 90 -3.29 -11.51 -16.31
CA GLU A 90 -3.68 -11.08 -17.66
C GLU A 90 -3.72 -9.55 -17.85
N VAL A 91 -3.04 -8.81 -16.98
CA VAL A 91 -2.85 -7.37 -17.13
C VAL A 91 -1.91 -7.09 -18.29
N ASP A 92 -2.30 -6.15 -19.15
CA ASP A 92 -1.46 -5.67 -20.25
C ASP A 92 -0.20 -5.00 -19.68
N PRO A 93 1.03 -5.40 -20.10
CA PRO A 93 2.27 -4.73 -19.72
C PRO A 93 2.28 -3.21 -19.95
N ALA A 94 1.50 -2.69 -20.91
CA ALA A 94 1.35 -1.26 -21.17
C ALA A 94 0.57 -0.52 -20.06
N GLN A 95 -0.08 -1.24 -19.15
CA GLN A 95 -0.76 -0.70 -17.96
C GLN A 95 0.12 -0.80 -16.71
N VAL A 96 1.43 -1.03 -16.87
CA VAL A 96 2.38 -1.17 -15.78
C VAL A 96 3.36 0.01 -15.75
N LEU A 97 3.47 0.63 -14.58
CA LEU A 97 4.46 1.64 -14.23
C LEU A 97 5.58 0.98 -13.43
N ASN A 98 6.82 1.10 -13.89
CA ASN A 98 7.96 0.60 -13.11
C ASN A 98 8.55 1.67 -12.19
N THR A 99 8.35 1.53 -10.88
CA THR A 99 8.93 2.38 -9.82
C THR A 99 10.04 1.65 -9.05
N GLY A 100 10.59 2.29 -8.01
CA GLY A 100 11.57 1.70 -7.10
C GLY A 100 13.02 2.19 -7.32
N PRO A 101 13.81 2.37 -6.25
CA PRO A 101 15.06 3.14 -6.31
C PRO A 101 16.24 2.36 -6.90
N ALA A 102 16.20 1.03 -6.88
CA ALA A 102 17.34 0.17 -7.17
C ALA A 102 17.21 -0.61 -8.50
N LYS A 103 16.65 0.02 -9.54
CA LYS A 103 16.52 -0.63 -10.85
C LYS A 103 17.90 -0.86 -11.47
N SER A 104 18.24 -2.12 -11.75
CA SER A 104 19.47 -2.48 -12.47
C SER A 104 19.25 -2.44 -13.98
N LYS A 105 20.33 -2.29 -14.77
CA LYS A 105 20.25 -2.43 -16.25
C LYS A 105 19.58 -3.75 -16.66
N LYS A 106 19.91 -4.86 -15.98
CA LYS A 106 19.29 -6.17 -16.23
C LYS A 106 17.77 -6.14 -16.01
N GLN A 107 17.30 -5.48 -14.94
CA GLN A 107 15.87 -5.34 -14.68
C GLN A 107 15.19 -4.50 -15.76
N LEU A 108 15.76 -3.34 -16.12
CA LEU A 108 15.18 -2.45 -17.15
C LEU A 108 15.04 -3.19 -18.50
N VAL A 109 16.10 -3.89 -18.94
CA VAL A 109 16.07 -4.72 -20.16
C VAL A 109 14.97 -5.78 -20.08
N ALA A 110 14.83 -6.47 -18.95
CA ALA A 110 13.83 -7.51 -18.76
C ALA A 110 12.39 -6.98 -18.73
N PHE A 111 12.19 -5.77 -18.21
CA PHE A 111 10.89 -5.10 -18.19
C PHE A 111 10.46 -4.66 -19.59
N LEU A 112 11.36 -4.02 -20.34
CA LEU A 112 11.12 -3.68 -21.75
C LEU A 112 10.79 -4.92 -22.59
N ALA A 113 11.53 -6.02 -22.40
CA ALA A 113 11.30 -7.27 -23.12
C ALA A 113 9.94 -7.92 -22.78
N GLN A 114 9.37 -7.60 -21.62
CA GLN A 114 8.02 -8.03 -21.22
C GLN A 114 6.92 -7.07 -21.71
N GLY A 115 7.28 -5.98 -22.39
CA GLY A 115 6.33 -5.01 -22.95
C GLY A 115 6.00 -3.83 -22.04
N VAL A 116 6.66 -3.70 -20.87
CA VAL A 116 6.48 -2.53 -20.01
C VAL A 116 6.98 -1.29 -20.74
N ASN A 117 6.15 -0.26 -20.82
CA ASN A 117 6.42 0.95 -21.61
C ASN A 117 6.53 2.22 -20.76
N THR A 118 6.22 2.21 -19.47
CA THR A 118 6.30 3.39 -18.59
C THR A 118 7.25 3.17 -17.42
N PHE A 119 8.24 4.05 -17.27
CA PHE A 119 9.27 3.95 -16.25
C PHE A 119 9.42 5.23 -15.45
N VAL A 120 9.43 5.12 -14.12
CA VAL A 120 9.89 6.20 -13.23
C VAL A 120 11.38 6.03 -12.98
N ILE A 121 12.19 6.97 -13.46
CA ILE A 121 13.64 6.94 -13.36
C ILE A 121 14.11 7.70 -12.12
N GLU A 122 14.96 7.04 -11.35
CA GLU A 122 15.38 7.51 -10.02
C GLU A 122 16.79 8.08 -10.01
N SER A 123 17.58 7.88 -11.08
CA SER A 123 18.98 8.33 -11.16
C SER A 123 19.47 8.46 -12.60
N LEU A 124 20.59 9.17 -12.79
CA LEU A 124 21.27 9.31 -14.08
C LEU A 124 21.72 7.97 -14.67
N ASN A 125 22.15 7.03 -13.83
CA ASN A 125 22.54 5.68 -14.26
C ASN A 125 21.35 4.94 -14.86
N GLN A 126 20.19 4.95 -14.19
CA GLN A 126 18.98 4.33 -14.70
C GLN A 126 18.51 4.98 -16.01
N LEU A 127 18.61 6.31 -16.13
CA LEU A 127 18.26 7.02 -17.35
C LEU A 127 19.13 6.55 -18.54
N SER A 128 20.45 6.50 -18.33
CA SER A 128 21.42 6.06 -19.34
C SER A 128 21.20 4.61 -19.73
N TRP A 129 21.02 3.71 -18.74
CA TRP A 129 20.78 2.29 -18.99
C TRP A 129 19.47 2.03 -19.73
N LEU A 130 18.40 2.76 -19.41
CA LEU A 130 17.13 2.62 -20.11
C LEU A 130 17.24 3.09 -21.56
N ASN A 131 17.92 4.23 -21.82
CA ASN A 131 18.13 4.73 -23.18
C ASN A 131 18.94 3.75 -24.04
N GLU A 132 20.01 3.17 -23.48
CA GLU A 132 20.78 2.12 -24.16
C GLU A 132 19.89 0.90 -24.46
N ALA A 133 19.17 0.39 -23.47
CA ALA A 133 18.31 -0.78 -23.62
C ALA A 133 17.17 -0.56 -24.63
N ALA A 134 16.54 0.62 -24.60
CA ALA A 134 15.50 1.01 -25.52
C ALA A 134 16.03 1.11 -26.96
N SER A 135 17.22 1.71 -27.14
CA SER A 135 17.90 1.77 -28.44
C SER A 135 18.22 0.38 -29.00
N GLU A 136 18.77 -0.51 -28.16
CA GLU A 136 19.11 -1.88 -28.54
C GLU A 136 17.87 -2.70 -28.96
N GLN A 137 16.72 -2.46 -28.32
CA GLN A 137 15.47 -3.18 -28.58
C GLN A 137 14.58 -2.51 -29.64
N GLY A 138 14.91 -1.30 -30.09
CA GLY A 138 14.12 -0.56 -31.07
C GLY A 138 12.76 -0.09 -30.55
N VAL A 139 12.67 0.22 -29.26
CA VAL A 139 11.45 0.71 -28.58
C VAL A 139 11.67 2.12 -28.04
N CYS A 140 10.58 2.84 -27.76
CA CYS A 140 10.62 4.18 -27.16
C CYS A 140 9.66 4.24 -25.96
N PRO A 141 10.12 3.89 -24.74
CA PRO A 141 9.29 3.93 -23.56
C PRO A 141 9.04 5.37 -23.08
N GLN A 142 7.90 5.58 -22.43
CA GLN A 142 7.58 6.79 -21.68
C GLN A 142 8.35 6.82 -20.37
N VAL A 143 8.92 7.98 -20.05
CA VAL A 143 9.79 8.16 -18.88
C VAL A 143 9.32 9.34 -18.05
N LEU A 144 9.15 9.07 -16.76
CA LEU A 144 8.98 10.07 -15.72
C LEU A 144 10.28 10.18 -14.92
N LEU A 145 10.72 11.40 -14.59
CA LEU A 145 11.86 11.60 -13.68
C LEU A 145 11.35 11.80 -12.25
N ARG A 146 11.86 11.01 -11.29
CA ARG A 146 11.48 11.18 -9.88
C ARG A 146 12.24 12.34 -9.25
N VAL A 147 11.51 13.34 -8.79
CA VAL A 147 12.07 14.57 -8.23
C VAL A 147 11.90 14.60 -6.71
N GLN A 148 13.00 14.94 -6.01
CA GLN A 148 12.97 15.38 -4.61
C GLN A 148 12.96 16.91 -4.56
N LEU A 149 12.07 17.45 -3.73
CA LEU A 149 11.98 18.86 -3.41
C LEU A 149 12.26 19.04 -1.92
N GLN A 150 12.86 20.17 -1.57
CA GLN A 150 13.04 20.59 -0.17
C GLN A 150 12.21 21.84 0.07
N TRP A 151 11.61 21.95 1.26
CA TRP A 151 10.84 23.13 1.65
C TRP A 151 11.52 23.81 2.83
N PRO A 152 11.66 25.15 2.84
CA PRO A 152 12.30 25.87 3.95
C PRO A 152 11.72 25.55 5.33
N GLU A 153 10.41 25.27 5.41
CA GLU A 153 9.68 24.93 6.64
C GLU A 153 9.12 23.48 6.64
N GLY A 154 9.65 22.62 5.76
CA GLY A 154 9.17 21.24 5.58
C GLY A 154 9.53 20.30 6.75
N GLU A 155 8.59 19.43 7.10
CA GLU A 155 8.83 18.33 8.05
C GLU A 155 9.76 17.25 7.44
N LYS A 156 10.48 16.51 8.29
CA LYS A 156 11.23 15.32 7.86
C LYS A 156 10.26 14.18 7.53
N ASN A 157 10.51 13.44 6.45
CA ASN A 157 9.68 12.29 6.06
C ASN A 157 10.54 11.14 5.50
N PRO A 158 10.31 9.88 5.88
CA PRO A 158 11.08 8.75 5.33
C PRO A 158 10.88 8.53 3.82
N LEU A 159 9.86 9.15 3.23
CA LEU A 159 9.55 9.06 1.80
C LEU A 159 10.01 10.30 1.02
N GLY A 160 10.52 11.34 1.69
CA GLY A 160 10.97 12.60 1.09
C GLY A 160 10.99 13.78 2.06
N GLY A 161 10.54 14.94 1.61
CA GLY A 161 10.61 16.18 2.38
C GLY A 161 12.04 16.67 2.49
N ASN A 162 12.44 17.07 3.70
CA ASN A 162 13.77 17.61 3.97
C ASN A 162 14.81 16.55 4.39
N GLU A 163 14.52 15.26 4.17
CA GLU A 163 15.41 14.16 4.52
C GLU A 163 16.04 13.54 3.27
N LEU A 164 17.32 13.16 3.35
CA LEU A 164 17.97 12.41 2.28
C LEU A 164 17.39 11.01 2.24
N THR A 165 16.74 10.67 1.14
CA THR A 165 16.20 9.32 0.88
C THR A 165 16.85 8.73 -0.38
N PRO A 166 16.81 7.40 -0.58
CA PRO A 166 17.35 6.79 -1.80
C PRO A 166 16.51 7.04 -3.06
N PHE A 167 15.47 7.87 -2.99
CA PHE A 167 14.45 7.97 -4.02
C PHE A 167 14.56 9.22 -4.90
N GLY A 168 14.89 9.09 -6.18
CA GLY A 168 14.96 10.21 -7.11
C GLY A 168 16.12 11.17 -6.85
N LEU A 169 16.15 12.27 -7.60
CA LEU A 169 17.17 13.31 -7.48
C LEU A 169 16.54 14.69 -7.23
N SER A 170 17.34 15.61 -6.71
CA SER A 170 16.94 17.01 -6.55
C SER A 170 16.74 17.71 -7.90
N VAL A 171 16.04 18.84 -7.90
CA VAL A 171 15.91 19.72 -9.08
C VAL A 171 17.29 20.07 -9.65
N ASN A 172 18.26 20.42 -8.79
CA ASN A 172 19.60 20.83 -9.23
C ASN A 172 20.35 19.70 -9.96
N GLU A 173 20.23 18.48 -9.47
CA GLU A 173 20.83 17.30 -10.10
C GLU A 173 20.16 17.02 -11.46
N TRP A 174 18.83 17.10 -11.53
CA TRP A 174 18.11 16.92 -12.79
C TRP A 174 18.35 18.03 -13.82
N CYS A 175 18.62 19.26 -13.40
CA CYS A 175 18.93 20.37 -14.32
C CYS A 175 20.16 20.12 -15.20
N ALA A 176 21.05 19.21 -14.80
CA ALA A 176 22.21 18.80 -15.60
C ALA A 176 21.84 17.91 -16.80
N VAL A 177 20.62 17.37 -16.84
CA VAL A 177 20.10 16.53 -17.92
C VAL A 177 19.44 17.40 -18.98
N LYS A 178 19.69 17.12 -20.26
CA LYS A 178 18.88 17.62 -21.38
C LYS A 178 18.16 16.45 -22.04
N VAL A 179 16.86 16.59 -22.28
CA VAL A 179 16.03 15.51 -22.85
C VAL A 179 16.57 15.05 -24.22
N ALA A 180 17.11 15.98 -25.01
CA ALA A 180 17.68 15.69 -26.33
C ALA A 180 18.86 14.69 -26.31
N ASP A 181 19.51 14.49 -25.16
CA ASP A 181 20.64 13.56 -25.03
C ASP A 181 20.18 12.07 -24.95
N TYR A 182 18.86 11.84 -24.83
CA TYR A 182 18.27 10.51 -24.65
C TYR A 182 17.22 10.21 -25.74
N PRO A 183 17.63 10.10 -27.02
CA PRO A 183 16.71 10.05 -28.15
C PRO A 183 15.86 8.77 -28.25
N ALA A 184 16.18 7.72 -27.49
CA ALA A 184 15.38 6.49 -27.46
C ALA A 184 14.31 6.51 -26.36
N LEU A 185 14.15 7.62 -25.64
CA LEU A 185 13.18 7.76 -24.55
C LEU A 185 12.20 8.91 -24.84
N ASP A 186 10.92 8.72 -24.53
CA ASP A 186 9.95 9.81 -24.42
C ASP A 186 9.96 10.32 -22.97
N ILE A 187 10.92 11.19 -22.64
CA ILE A 187 10.99 11.82 -21.32
C ILE A 187 9.92 12.92 -21.25
N CYS A 188 8.73 12.55 -20.77
CA CYS A 188 7.52 13.36 -20.90
C CYS A 188 6.81 13.65 -19.56
N GLY A 189 7.38 13.22 -18.44
CA GLY A 189 6.75 13.46 -17.15
C GLY A 189 7.68 13.60 -15.96
N LEU A 190 7.10 14.05 -14.85
CA LEU A 190 7.76 14.16 -13.57
C LEU A 190 6.93 13.40 -12.53
N HIS A 191 7.61 12.66 -11.67
CA HIS A 191 7.00 11.95 -10.54
C HIS A 191 7.49 12.54 -9.23
N ILE A 192 6.58 12.78 -8.28
CA ILE A 192 6.91 13.30 -6.96
C ILE A 192 6.11 12.58 -5.88
N PHE A 193 6.81 11.88 -4.98
CA PHE A 193 6.19 11.20 -3.85
C PHE A 193 7.05 11.41 -2.61
N GLN A 194 6.50 12.09 -1.62
CA GLN A 194 7.28 12.58 -0.47
C GLN A 194 6.59 12.41 0.89
N TRP A 195 5.31 12.06 0.93
CA TRP A 195 4.55 11.83 2.17
C TRP A 195 3.67 10.59 2.09
N GLY A 196 3.55 9.89 3.22
CA GLY A 196 2.65 8.76 3.39
C GLY A 196 1.57 9.04 4.43
N ASN A 197 0.42 8.40 4.28
CA ASN A 197 -0.71 8.42 5.22
C ASN A 197 -1.20 9.83 5.65
N MET A 198 -1.39 10.73 4.69
CA MET A 198 -1.97 12.04 4.92
C MET A 198 -3.47 11.94 5.18
N LEU A 199 -3.95 12.61 6.24
CA LEU A 199 -5.34 12.56 6.70
C LEU A 199 -6.08 13.91 6.59
N SER A 200 -5.49 14.92 5.94
CA SER A 200 -6.10 16.24 5.72
C SER A 200 -6.04 16.63 4.25
N ASN A 201 -7.22 16.88 3.67
CA ASN A 201 -7.36 17.40 2.30
C ASN A 201 -6.61 18.72 2.12
N GLU A 202 -6.71 19.64 3.08
CA GLU A 202 -6.11 20.97 3.03
C GLU A 202 -4.58 20.88 3.01
N ARG A 203 -4.00 20.04 3.86
CA ARG A 203 -2.54 19.82 3.88
C ARG A 203 -2.07 19.19 2.57
N MET A 204 -2.78 18.19 2.04
CA MET A 204 -2.44 17.57 0.74
C MET A 204 -2.46 18.60 -0.38
N PHE A 205 -3.53 19.38 -0.49
CA PHE A 205 -3.64 20.41 -1.51
C PHE A 205 -2.55 21.48 -1.40
N ALA A 206 -2.24 21.93 -0.18
CA ALA A 206 -1.18 22.90 0.04
C ALA A 206 0.21 22.38 -0.39
N LEU A 207 0.50 21.10 -0.13
CA LEU A 207 1.77 20.48 -0.55
C LEU A 207 1.83 20.30 -2.06
N TRP A 208 0.81 19.71 -2.68
CA TRP A 208 0.75 19.56 -4.14
C TRP A 208 0.86 20.91 -4.86
N SER A 209 0.18 21.94 -4.36
CA SER A 209 0.24 23.29 -4.95
C SER A 209 1.66 23.87 -4.95
N GLN A 210 2.41 23.65 -3.86
CA GLN A 210 3.78 24.15 -3.74
C GLN A 210 4.78 23.41 -4.65
N MET A 211 4.45 22.21 -5.11
CA MET A 211 5.31 21.43 -6.01
C MET A 211 5.24 21.89 -7.46
N VAL A 212 4.11 22.45 -7.90
CA VAL A 212 3.85 22.69 -9.33
C VAL A 212 4.90 23.63 -9.96
N ALA A 213 5.12 24.80 -9.36
CA ALA A 213 6.04 25.80 -9.91
C ALA A 213 7.50 25.30 -10.10
N PRO A 214 8.16 24.69 -9.09
CA PRO A 214 9.52 24.18 -9.28
C PRO A 214 9.60 23.02 -10.29
N LEU A 215 8.55 22.19 -10.40
CA LEU A 215 8.52 21.10 -11.39
C LEU A 215 8.37 21.63 -12.82
N LEU A 216 7.53 22.65 -13.04
CA LEU A 216 7.41 23.31 -14.34
C LEU A 216 8.72 23.98 -14.77
N ALA A 217 9.38 24.66 -13.82
CA ALA A 217 10.68 25.28 -14.06
C ALA A 217 11.73 24.23 -14.44
N LEU A 218 11.77 23.09 -13.74
CA LEU A 218 12.66 21.98 -14.08
C LEU A 218 12.37 21.45 -15.49
N ALA A 219 11.11 21.15 -15.81
CA ALA A 219 10.73 20.64 -17.13
C ALA A 219 11.18 21.56 -18.26
N GLN A 220 10.97 22.88 -18.10
CA GLN A 220 11.43 23.86 -19.06
C GLN A 220 12.96 23.86 -19.20
N GLU A 221 13.69 23.86 -18.08
CA GLU A 221 15.16 23.89 -18.07
C GLU A 221 15.77 22.70 -18.80
N ILE A 222 15.22 21.49 -18.61
CA ILE A 222 15.75 20.27 -19.25
C ILE A 222 15.24 20.06 -20.69
N GLY A 223 14.37 20.95 -21.19
CA GLY A 223 13.77 20.85 -22.52
C GLY A 223 12.68 19.79 -22.64
N MET A 224 12.02 19.45 -21.52
CA MET A 224 10.91 18.50 -21.47
C MET A 224 9.59 19.17 -21.87
N SER A 225 8.85 18.54 -22.78
CA SER A 225 7.42 18.80 -22.91
C SER A 225 6.68 18.02 -21.82
N LEU A 226 6.33 18.69 -20.73
CA LEU A 226 5.68 18.06 -19.58
C LEU A 226 4.23 17.70 -19.92
N LYS A 227 3.96 16.42 -20.18
CA LYS A 227 2.62 15.88 -20.46
C LYS A 227 2.00 15.23 -19.23
N ILE A 228 2.84 14.67 -18.35
CA ILE A 228 2.40 13.85 -17.22
C ILE A 228 3.00 14.39 -15.93
N LEU A 229 2.15 14.65 -14.94
CA LEU A 229 2.58 14.87 -13.56
C LEU A 229 2.02 13.76 -12.68
N ASP A 230 2.91 12.98 -12.09
CA ASP A 230 2.56 11.94 -11.13
C ASP A 230 2.83 12.41 -9.71
N LEU A 231 1.76 12.48 -8.90
CA LEU A 231 1.82 12.93 -7.51
C LEU A 231 2.11 11.77 -6.53
N GLY A 232 2.36 10.57 -7.06
CA GLY A 232 2.59 9.36 -6.28
C GLY A 232 1.38 8.99 -5.43
N GLY A 233 1.63 8.33 -4.30
CA GLY A 233 0.59 7.99 -3.34
C GLY A 233 0.38 9.04 -2.27
N GLY A 234 0.06 8.58 -1.05
CA GLY A 234 0.12 9.40 0.16
C GLY A 234 -1.22 9.61 0.84
N LEU A 235 -2.34 9.32 0.17
CA LEU A 235 -3.65 9.31 0.80
C LEU A 235 -3.69 8.27 1.93
N GLY A 236 -4.11 8.72 3.11
CA GLY A 236 -4.13 7.93 4.34
C GLY A 236 -5.50 7.42 4.75
N ILE A 237 -5.50 6.58 5.77
CA ILE A 237 -6.69 6.12 6.49
C ILE A 237 -6.50 6.28 8.00
N ASP A 238 -7.59 6.49 8.72
CA ASP A 238 -7.60 6.74 10.15
C ASP A 238 -7.66 5.45 10.97
N TYR A 239 -6.50 4.81 11.14
CA TYR A 239 -6.36 3.62 11.99
C TYR A 239 -6.77 3.85 13.45
N LEU A 240 -6.64 5.08 13.95
CA LEU A 240 -6.89 5.42 15.35
C LEU A 240 -8.36 5.75 15.63
N GLN A 241 -9.19 5.83 14.58
CA GLN A 241 -10.61 6.16 14.66
C GLN A 241 -10.88 7.49 15.40
N GLN A 242 -10.04 8.50 15.13
CA GLN A 242 -10.17 9.85 15.67
C GLN A 242 -11.11 10.74 14.85
N GLY A 243 -11.71 10.20 13.78
CA GLY A 243 -12.63 10.92 12.89
C GLY A 243 -11.91 11.70 11.79
N GLN A 244 -10.65 11.37 11.49
CA GLN A 244 -9.84 12.03 10.48
C GLN A 244 -9.98 11.32 9.12
N ALA A 245 -11.06 11.57 8.41
CA ALA A 245 -11.30 10.96 7.10
C ALA A 245 -11.04 11.95 5.95
N LEU A 246 -10.37 11.48 4.91
CA LEU A 246 -10.26 12.21 3.66
C LEU A 246 -11.59 12.23 2.92
N CYS A 247 -12.00 13.40 2.44
CA CYS A 247 -13.12 13.53 1.52
C CYS A 247 -12.63 13.35 0.07
N TRP A 248 -13.05 12.28 -0.60
CA TRP A 248 -12.64 11.99 -1.98
C TRP A 248 -13.10 13.08 -2.96
N GLN A 249 -14.31 13.61 -2.81
CA GLN A 249 -14.84 14.69 -3.65
C GLN A 249 -14.04 15.98 -3.51
N GLN A 250 -13.60 16.30 -2.29
CA GLN A 250 -12.70 17.43 -2.05
C GLN A 250 -11.33 17.17 -2.69
N ALA A 251 -10.77 15.96 -2.53
CA ALA A 251 -9.50 15.58 -3.17
C ALA A 251 -9.57 15.71 -4.70
N LEU A 252 -10.64 15.27 -5.34
CA LEU A 252 -10.85 15.43 -6.79
C LEU A 252 -10.91 16.90 -7.21
N SER A 253 -11.62 17.74 -6.44
CA SER A 253 -11.71 19.18 -6.71
C SER A 253 -10.34 19.85 -6.62
N ASP A 254 -9.54 19.46 -5.63
CA ASP A 254 -8.19 19.96 -5.43
C ASP A 254 -7.22 19.46 -6.52
N LEU A 255 -7.27 18.18 -6.88
CA LEU A 255 -6.49 17.59 -7.97
C LEU A 255 -6.81 18.24 -9.32
N ALA A 256 -8.06 18.58 -9.59
CA ALA A 256 -8.44 19.30 -10.81
C ALA A 256 -7.77 20.67 -10.90
N ARG A 257 -7.67 21.40 -9.78
CA ARG A 257 -6.94 22.66 -9.70
C ARG A 257 -5.44 22.47 -9.91
N ILE A 258 -4.85 21.41 -9.33
CA ILE A 258 -3.45 21.07 -9.54
C ILE A 258 -3.16 20.75 -11.01
N LYS A 259 -3.98 19.90 -11.65
CA LYS A 259 -3.87 19.55 -13.07
C LYS A 259 -3.94 20.80 -13.95
N GLN A 260 -4.90 21.68 -13.68
CA GLN A 260 -5.04 22.95 -14.40
C GLN A 260 -3.82 23.86 -14.22
N ALA A 261 -3.33 24.01 -12.98
CA ALA A 261 -2.17 24.85 -12.67
C ALA A 261 -0.87 24.31 -13.30
N ALA A 262 -0.72 22.98 -13.37
CA ALA A 262 0.40 22.32 -14.02
C ALA A 262 0.29 22.32 -15.56
N GLY A 263 -0.91 22.47 -16.13
CA GLY A 263 -1.13 22.47 -17.58
C GLY A 263 -0.79 21.14 -18.26
N VAL A 264 -0.85 20.04 -17.52
CA VAL A 264 -0.51 18.69 -18.00
C VAL A 264 -1.70 17.97 -18.63
N GLU A 265 -1.44 17.07 -19.57
CA GLU A 265 -2.45 16.22 -20.20
C GLU A 265 -3.01 15.21 -19.18
N GLU A 266 -2.12 14.60 -18.40
CA GLU A 266 -2.46 13.62 -17.38
C GLU A 266 -1.90 14.01 -16.01
N LEU A 267 -2.74 13.87 -14.98
CA LEU A 267 -2.33 13.88 -13.59
C LEU A 267 -2.51 12.47 -13.04
N TRP A 268 -1.52 11.92 -12.35
CA TRP A 268 -1.55 10.54 -11.84
C TRP A 268 -1.53 10.50 -10.30
N LEU A 269 -2.13 9.44 -9.75
CA LEU A 269 -2.04 9.07 -8.34
C LEU A 269 -1.82 7.56 -8.18
N GLU A 270 -0.88 7.18 -7.33
CA GLU A 270 -0.51 5.81 -6.99
C GLU A 270 -1.16 5.39 -5.65
N LEU A 271 -2.38 4.88 -5.70
CA LEU A 271 -3.11 4.47 -4.52
C LEU A 271 -2.69 3.06 -4.07
N GLY A 272 -2.22 2.96 -2.83
CA GLY A 272 -2.05 1.68 -2.14
C GLY A 272 -3.02 1.58 -0.98
N ARG A 273 -2.57 2.05 0.19
CA ARG A 273 -3.31 2.01 1.46
C ARG A 273 -4.75 2.49 1.34
N TYR A 274 -4.96 3.69 0.80
CA TYR A 274 -6.29 4.30 0.68
C TYR A 274 -7.28 3.44 -0.12
N ALA A 275 -6.81 2.72 -1.15
CA ALA A 275 -7.68 1.97 -2.04
C ALA A 275 -8.06 0.57 -1.50
N VAL A 276 -7.23 -0.04 -0.65
CA VAL A 276 -7.40 -1.46 -0.29
C VAL A 276 -7.46 -1.74 1.21
N ALA A 277 -6.91 -0.86 2.06
CA ALA A 277 -6.73 -1.18 3.48
C ALA A 277 -8.04 -1.54 4.19
N GLU A 278 -9.10 -0.76 3.99
CA GLU A 278 -10.39 -0.94 4.67
C GLU A 278 -11.08 -2.28 4.37
N TYR A 279 -10.71 -2.92 3.26
CA TYR A 279 -11.36 -4.13 2.75
C TYR A 279 -10.60 -5.41 3.10
N GLY A 280 -9.84 -5.38 4.20
CA GLY A 280 -9.16 -6.57 4.72
C GLY A 280 -9.20 -6.66 6.23
N TYR A 281 -9.35 -7.90 6.70
CA TYR A 281 -9.39 -8.26 8.11
C TYR A 281 -8.30 -9.29 8.41
N TYR A 282 -7.81 -9.29 9.65
CA TYR A 282 -6.99 -10.37 10.19
C TYR A 282 -7.63 -10.93 11.45
N LEU A 283 -7.70 -12.25 11.55
CA LEU A 283 -8.31 -12.95 12.67
C LEU A 283 -7.26 -13.79 13.39
N ALA A 284 -7.27 -13.71 14.72
CA ALA A 284 -6.42 -14.54 15.57
C ALA A 284 -7.11 -14.88 16.90
N PRO A 285 -7.03 -16.14 17.35
CA PRO A 285 -7.48 -16.52 18.68
C PRO A 285 -6.56 -15.97 19.77
N VAL A 286 -7.17 -15.64 20.91
CA VAL A 286 -6.47 -15.47 22.18
C VAL A 286 -6.00 -16.84 22.66
N VAL A 287 -4.68 -17.01 22.78
CA VAL A 287 -4.06 -18.22 23.33
C VAL A 287 -3.98 -18.14 24.84
N ASP A 288 -3.74 -16.94 25.38
CA ASP A 288 -3.53 -16.75 26.81
C ASP A 288 -4.03 -15.38 27.28
N ARG A 289 -4.50 -15.32 28.52
CA ARG A 289 -4.88 -14.09 29.21
C ARG A 289 -4.20 -14.06 30.57
N LYS A 290 -3.42 -13.01 30.84
CA LYS A 290 -2.63 -12.89 32.06
C LYS A 290 -2.81 -11.53 32.70
N SER A 291 -2.68 -11.50 34.01
CA SER A 291 -2.51 -10.27 34.79
C SER A 291 -1.11 -10.30 35.39
N ASN A 292 -0.31 -9.27 35.14
CA ASN A 292 1.01 -9.13 35.75
C ASN A 292 1.36 -7.65 35.91
N PHE A 293 1.99 -7.30 37.04
CA PHE A 293 2.32 -5.91 37.38
C PHE A 293 1.14 -4.93 37.25
N ASP A 294 -0.07 -5.35 37.60
CA ASP A 294 -1.32 -4.58 37.44
C ASP A 294 -1.69 -4.25 35.98
N HIS A 295 -1.16 -5.01 35.02
CA HIS A 295 -1.51 -4.93 33.60
C HIS A 295 -2.17 -6.24 33.12
N GLU A 296 -3.33 -6.09 32.46
CA GLU A 296 -3.98 -7.17 31.73
C GLU A 296 -3.33 -7.36 30.35
N GLN A 297 -3.04 -8.61 30.00
CA GLN A 297 -2.35 -8.99 28.78
C GLN A 297 -3.14 -10.06 28.04
N LEU A 298 -3.13 -9.95 26.71
CA LEU A 298 -3.60 -11.00 25.80
C LEU A 298 -2.43 -11.45 24.93
N VAL A 299 -2.21 -12.76 24.87
CA VAL A 299 -1.25 -13.38 23.96
C VAL A 299 -2.04 -14.07 22.86
N LEU A 300 -1.79 -13.68 21.61
CA LEU A 300 -2.48 -14.18 20.44
C LEU A 300 -1.68 -15.29 19.75
N ALA A 301 -2.36 -16.08 18.94
CA ALA A 301 -1.74 -17.15 18.15
C ALA A 301 -0.92 -16.64 16.95
N GLY A 302 -1.03 -15.34 16.63
CA GLY A 302 -0.16 -14.65 15.69
C GLY A 302 0.08 -13.20 16.11
N GLY A 303 1.24 -12.67 15.74
CA GLY A 303 1.69 -11.33 16.08
C GLY A 303 2.40 -10.69 14.91
N ILE A 304 3.61 -10.16 15.10
CA ILE A 304 4.37 -9.49 14.04
C ILE A 304 4.79 -10.40 12.88
N ASN A 305 4.72 -11.72 13.06
CA ASN A 305 4.84 -12.67 11.95
C ASN A 305 3.70 -12.53 10.93
N HIS A 306 2.55 -11.98 11.35
CA HIS A 306 1.38 -11.71 10.49
C HIS A 306 1.01 -10.22 10.40
N LEU A 307 1.24 -9.42 11.43
CA LEU A 307 0.96 -7.98 11.49
C LEU A 307 2.14 -7.21 12.10
N LEU A 308 3.23 -7.02 11.33
CA LEU A 308 4.44 -6.32 11.82
C LEU A 308 4.21 -4.84 12.12
N ARG A 309 3.39 -4.17 11.30
CA ARG A 309 3.29 -2.71 11.24
C ARG A 309 3.20 -2.00 12.61
N PRO A 310 2.40 -2.44 13.60
CA PRO A 310 2.31 -1.78 14.89
C PRO A 310 3.66 -1.70 15.63
N ALA A 311 4.54 -2.69 15.46
CA ALA A 311 5.84 -2.72 16.11
C ALA A 311 6.84 -1.71 15.51
N ILE A 312 6.69 -1.39 14.21
CA ILE A 312 7.61 -0.49 13.50
C ILE A 312 7.09 0.95 13.39
N THR A 313 5.78 1.17 13.40
CA THR A 313 5.19 2.52 13.25
C THR A 313 4.46 3.02 14.50
N THR A 314 4.40 2.23 15.58
CA THR A 314 3.62 2.50 16.82
C THR A 314 2.12 2.75 16.60
N GLN A 315 1.63 2.54 15.37
CA GLN A 315 0.24 2.72 14.97
C GLN A 315 -0.44 1.35 14.97
N PRO A 316 -1.35 1.07 15.92
CA PRO A 316 -2.06 -0.20 15.95
C PRO A 316 -3.10 -0.27 14.83
N PHE A 317 -3.43 -1.49 14.42
CA PHE A 317 -4.66 -1.76 13.68
C PHE A 317 -5.85 -1.67 14.65
N PRO A 318 -7.02 -1.17 14.21
CA PRO A 318 -8.21 -1.22 15.04
C PRO A 318 -8.61 -2.69 15.27
N VAL A 319 -9.05 -3.01 16.49
CA VAL A 319 -9.36 -4.38 16.89
C VAL A 319 -10.73 -4.47 17.55
N SER A 320 -11.42 -5.59 17.38
CA SER A 320 -12.67 -5.91 18.06
C SER A 320 -12.76 -7.40 18.39
N LEU A 321 -13.61 -7.73 19.37
CA LEU A 321 -13.97 -9.11 19.67
C LEU A 321 -14.98 -9.62 18.62
N LEU A 322 -14.74 -10.80 18.05
CA LEU A 322 -15.59 -11.34 16.99
C LEU A 322 -17.00 -11.70 17.49
N ARG A 323 -17.08 -12.30 18.68
CA ARG A 323 -18.37 -12.56 19.32
C ARG A 323 -18.92 -11.27 19.94
N PRO A 324 -20.24 -11.08 19.98
CA PRO A 324 -20.84 -9.97 20.72
C PRO A 324 -20.44 -10.00 22.20
N SER A 325 -20.24 -8.83 22.79
CA SER A 325 -20.09 -8.64 24.22
C SER A 325 -20.73 -7.32 24.65
N GLU A 326 -21.38 -7.34 25.82
CA GLU A 326 -21.95 -6.16 26.46
C GLU A 326 -21.06 -5.59 27.56
N GLN A 327 -19.93 -6.24 27.87
CA GLN A 327 -19.02 -5.78 28.91
C GLN A 327 -18.33 -4.47 28.53
N GLU A 328 -18.04 -3.68 29.56
CA GLU A 328 -17.25 -2.47 29.40
C GLU A 328 -15.85 -2.80 28.86
N ALA A 329 -15.34 -1.90 28.03
CA ALA A 329 -14.00 -2.04 27.50
C ALA A 329 -12.96 -1.70 28.58
N GLN A 330 -11.89 -2.48 28.64
CA GLN A 330 -10.69 -2.17 29.41
C GLN A 330 -9.44 -2.31 28.53
N LEU A 331 -8.33 -1.73 28.96
CA LEU A 331 -7.09 -1.76 28.20
C LEU A 331 -6.35 -3.08 28.40
N PHE A 332 -5.97 -3.72 27.29
CA PHE A 332 -5.09 -4.87 27.28
C PHE A 332 -3.80 -4.54 26.53
N ASP A 333 -2.66 -4.98 27.07
CA ASP A 333 -1.42 -5.09 26.31
C ASP A 333 -1.49 -6.36 25.43
N ILE A 334 -1.52 -6.19 24.11
CA ILE A 334 -1.71 -7.29 23.13
C ILE A 334 -0.36 -7.68 22.53
N HIS A 335 -0.05 -8.97 22.63
CA HIS A 335 1.19 -9.59 22.19
C HIS A 335 0.93 -10.78 21.26
N GLY A 336 1.93 -11.10 20.43
CA GLY A 336 1.93 -12.34 19.66
C GLY A 336 2.72 -13.47 20.33
N PRO A 337 2.94 -14.59 19.61
CA PRO A 337 3.55 -15.79 20.15
C PRO A 337 5.09 -15.82 20.09
N LEU A 338 5.73 -14.80 19.52
CA LEU A 338 7.16 -14.82 19.21
C LEU A 338 8.00 -14.46 20.44
N CYS A 339 9.13 -15.15 20.61
CA CYS A 339 10.08 -14.90 21.70
C CYS A 339 10.98 -13.67 21.42
N THR A 340 10.37 -12.51 21.16
CA THR A 340 11.03 -11.23 20.93
C THR A 340 10.24 -10.08 21.54
N SER A 341 10.95 -9.05 22.03
CA SER A 341 10.31 -7.85 22.57
C SER A 341 9.57 -7.02 21.52
N LEU A 342 9.85 -7.26 20.23
CA LEU A 342 9.16 -6.61 19.12
C LEU A 342 7.72 -7.08 18.96
N ASP A 343 7.35 -8.24 19.52
CA ASP A 343 6.05 -8.86 19.26
C ASP A 343 4.93 -8.26 20.12
N LYS A 344 4.66 -6.99 19.85
CA LYS A 344 3.63 -6.18 20.50
C LYS A 344 2.75 -5.53 19.43
N LEU A 345 1.44 -5.75 19.52
CA LEU A 345 0.46 -5.19 18.58
C LEU A 345 -0.15 -3.88 19.09
N GLY A 346 0.00 -3.57 20.38
CA GLY A 346 -0.40 -2.31 20.97
C GLY A 346 -1.06 -2.49 22.33
N ARG A 347 -1.48 -1.37 22.93
CA ARG A 347 -2.32 -1.35 24.13
C ARG A 347 -3.71 -0.86 23.72
N LEU A 348 -4.68 -1.77 23.68
CA LEU A 348 -5.95 -1.56 22.97
C LEU A 348 -7.16 -1.86 23.86
N PRO A 349 -8.25 -1.10 23.73
CA PRO A 349 -9.47 -1.33 24.49
C PRO A 349 -10.26 -2.53 23.94
N LEU A 350 -10.59 -3.51 24.78
CA LEU A 350 -11.43 -4.67 24.45
C LEU A 350 -12.42 -4.97 25.58
N PRO A 351 -13.55 -5.64 25.30
CA PRO A 351 -14.50 -6.04 26.34
C PRO A 351 -13.82 -6.84 27.47
N GLY A 352 -14.15 -6.53 28.73
CA GLY A 352 -13.47 -7.14 29.88
C GLY A 352 -13.66 -8.65 30.06
N ASP A 353 -14.65 -9.24 29.39
CA ASP A 353 -14.90 -10.68 29.33
C ASP A 353 -14.17 -11.40 28.20
N VAL A 354 -13.28 -10.72 27.44
CA VAL A 354 -12.40 -11.42 26.49
C VAL A 354 -11.59 -12.50 27.20
N ASN A 355 -11.52 -13.70 26.60
CA ASN A 355 -10.90 -14.86 27.23
C ASN A 355 -10.18 -15.75 26.20
N VAL A 356 -9.46 -16.75 26.70
CA VAL A 356 -8.81 -17.77 25.87
C VAL A 356 -9.80 -18.40 24.89
N ALA A 357 -9.32 -18.66 23.67
CA ALA A 357 -10.07 -19.15 22.51
C ALA A 357 -11.03 -18.14 21.86
N ASP A 358 -11.25 -16.95 22.45
CA ASP A 358 -11.96 -15.89 21.74
C ASP A 358 -11.16 -15.41 20.52
N GLN A 359 -11.88 -15.09 19.43
CA GLN A 359 -11.29 -14.54 18.21
C GLN A 359 -11.28 -13.01 18.26
N LEU A 360 -10.10 -12.42 18.04
CA LEU A 360 -9.98 -11.00 17.77
C LEU A 360 -9.96 -10.75 16.26
N VAL A 361 -10.65 -9.71 15.83
CA VAL A 361 -10.68 -9.23 14.45
C VAL A 361 -9.97 -7.89 14.38
N PHE A 362 -8.89 -7.82 13.61
CA PHE A 362 -8.20 -6.60 13.28
C PHE A 362 -8.71 -6.07 11.94
N GLY A 363 -9.16 -4.81 11.93
CA GLY A 363 -9.58 -4.12 10.71
C GLY A 363 -8.40 -3.52 9.96
N TYR A 364 -8.68 -3.00 8.77
CA TYR A 364 -7.74 -2.24 7.95
C TYR A 364 -6.49 -3.01 7.50
N CYS A 365 -6.58 -4.33 7.48
CA CYS A 365 -5.50 -5.27 7.13
C CYS A 365 -5.39 -5.54 5.63
N GLY A 366 -6.18 -4.83 4.80
CA GLY A 366 -6.16 -4.99 3.35
C GLY A 366 -4.88 -4.49 2.69
N ALA A 367 -4.14 -3.57 3.34
CA ALA A 367 -2.87 -3.03 2.88
C ALA A 367 -1.80 -3.23 3.94
N TYR A 368 -0.63 -3.73 3.53
CA TYR A 368 0.52 -3.91 4.41
C TYR A 368 0.20 -4.72 5.69
N GLY A 369 -0.71 -5.69 5.55
CA GLY A 369 -0.97 -6.71 6.56
C GLY A 369 0.08 -7.81 6.46
N PHE A 370 -0.33 -8.95 5.89
CA PHE A 370 0.56 -10.08 5.66
C PHE A 370 1.85 -9.72 4.89
N THR A 371 1.75 -8.82 3.90
CA THR A 371 2.83 -8.50 2.95
C THR A 371 3.97 -7.66 3.53
N GLU A 372 3.71 -6.90 4.60
CA GLU A 372 4.74 -6.13 5.34
C GLU A 372 5.25 -6.91 6.57
N SER A 373 4.86 -8.18 6.74
CA SER A 373 5.11 -8.94 7.97
C SER A 373 6.37 -9.79 7.96
N MET A 374 6.65 -10.48 9.08
CA MET A 374 7.80 -11.37 9.24
C MET A 374 7.40 -12.86 9.20
N PRO A 375 6.84 -13.39 8.10
CA PRO A 375 6.19 -14.72 8.08
C PRO A 375 7.15 -15.89 8.31
N PHE A 376 8.45 -15.70 8.14
CA PHE A 376 9.47 -16.74 8.30
C PHE A 376 10.22 -16.65 9.65
N PHE A 377 9.98 -15.61 10.44
CA PHE A 377 10.71 -15.41 11.69
C PHE A 377 10.30 -16.45 12.74
N LEU A 378 11.30 -17.05 13.40
CA LEU A 378 11.16 -18.12 14.40
C LEU A 378 10.43 -19.39 13.90
N CYS A 379 10.42 -19.65 12.59
CA CYS A 379 9.87 -20.89 12.03
C CYS A 379 8.38 -21.12 12.38
N HIS A 380 7.57 -20.06 12.44
CA HIS A 380 6.13 -20.19 12.59
C HIS A 380 5.45 -20.52 11.25
N GLN A 381 4.24 -21.07 11.32
CA GLN A 381 3.37 -21.21 10.16
C GLN A 381 3.12 -19.86 9.48
N ILE A 382 2.87 -19.92 8.17
CA ILE A 382 2.37 -18.79 7.40
C ILE A 382 0.85 -18.74 7.57
N ALA A 383 0.27 -17.57 7.90
CA ALA A 383 -1.18 -17.36 7.98
C ALA A 383 -1.89 -17.79 6.69
N ALA A 384 -3.10 -18.32 6.75
CA ALA A 384 -3.92 -18.51 5.56
C ALA A 384 -4.46 -17.15 5.04
N GLU A 385 -4.78 -17.08 3.75
CA GLU A 385 -5.48 -15.95 3.13
C GLU A 385 -6.76 -16.44 2.48
N TYR A 386 -7.87 -15.75 2.78
CA TYR A 386 -9.19 -15.97 2.22
C TYR A 386 -9.70 -14.70 1.54
N VAL A 387 -10.64 -14.89 0.63
CA VAL A 387 -11.45 -13.79 0.08
C VAL A 387 -12.92 -14.04 0.38
N TYR A 388 -13.65 -12.98 0.71
CA TYR A 388 -15.10 -12.98 0.78
C TYR A 388 -15.67 -12.39 -0.51
N GLU A 389 -16.48 -13.17 -1.20
CA GLU A 389 -17.15 -12.76 -2.43
C GLU A 389 -18.50 -13.51 -2.53
N GLN A 390 -19.56 -12.79 -2.88
CA GLN A 390 -20.90 -13.33 -3.12
C GLN A 390 -21.44 -14.20 -1.96
N GLY A 391 -21.20 -13.78 -0.72
CA GLY A 391 -21.72 -14.47 0.47
C GLY A 391 -20.92 -15.70 0.89
N ALA A 392 -19.74 -15.95 0.31
CA ALA A 392 -18.90 -17.10 0.61
C ALA A 392 -17.44 -16.72 0.89
N LEU A 393 -16.80 -17.50 1.77
CA LEU A 393 -15.34 -17.46 1.98
C LEU A 393 -14.65 -18.46 1.06
N HIS A 394 -13.66 -17.99 0.32
CA HIS A 394 -12.84 -18.80 -0.57
C HIS A 394 -11.38 -18.72 -0.13
N GLN A 395 -10.77 -19.86 0.18
CA GLN A 395 -9.33 -19.92 0.47
C GLN A 395 -8.55 -19.63 -0.81
N VAL A 396 -7.66 -18.64 -0.76
CA VAL A 396 -6.76 -18.29 -1.88
C VAL A 396 -5.34 -18.76 -1.62
N ARG A 397 -4.94 -18.83 -0.34
CA ARG A 397 -3.68 -19.44 0.08
C ARG A 397 -3.92 -20.15 1.41
N ALA A 398 -3.58 -21.43 1.46
CA ALA A 398 -3.63 -22.20 2.70
C ALA A 398 -2.58 -21.70 3.70
N ALA A 399 -2.76 -22.06 4.98
CA ALA A 399 -1.67 -21.96 5.92
C ALA A 399 -0.59 -22.98 5.54
N GLU A 400 0.67 -22.64 5.76
CA GLU A 400 1.79 -23.53 5.44
C GLU A 400 2.71 -23.65 6.66
N PRO A 401 3.11 -24.86 7.06
CA PRO A 401 4.05 -25.06 8.16
C PRO A 401 5.46 -24.59 7.77
N ALA A 402 6.33 -24.40 8.76
CA ALA A 402 7.70 -23.97 8.48
C ALA A 402 8.49 -24.94 7.59
N THR A 403 8.19 -26.23 7.63
CA THR A 403 8.77 -27.24 6.74
C THR A 403 8.50 -26.97 5.26
N TRP A 404 7.48 -26.18 4.93
CA TRP A 404 7.22 -25.78 3.54
C TRP A 404 8.29 -24.84 2.99
N TYR A 405 8.83 -23.92 3.81
CA TYR A 405 9.85 -22.94 3.40
C TYR A 405 11.28 -23.24 3.89
N MET A 406 11.45 -24.15 4.84
CA MET A 406 12.76 -24.58 5.37
C MET A 406 13.34 -25.81 4.64
N ARG A 407 13.16 -25.88 3.32
CA ARG A 407 13.51 -27.06 2.50
C ARG A 407 15.01 -27.26 2.31
#